data_AF-A0A964BWR5-F1
#
_entry.id   AF-A0A964BWR5-F1
#
_cell.length_a   1.000
_cell.length_b   1.000
_cell.length_c   1.000
_cell.angle_alpha   90.00
_cell.angle_beta   90.00
_cell.angle_gamma   90.00
#
_symmetry.space_group_name_H-M   'P 1'
#
loop_
_entity.id
_entity.type
_entity.pdbx_description
1 polymer ?
#
loop_
_entity_poly.entity_id
_entity_poly.type
_entity_poly.pdbx_seq_one_letter_code
_entity_poly.pdbx_strand_id
1 'polypeptide(L)'
;MSENEELTTSARDESTENLTEDSTQIEAEELVEVIAEFERYRERLVNETMAAAQKAKLPQKAAMAKIEPELAKIDAGLDSLRTQLAAITTNN
;
A
#
# COMPACT_ATOMS: atom_id res chain seq x y z
N MET A 1 -31.32 -24.05 -51.91
CA MET A 1 -29.97 -24.21 -52.48
C MET A 1 -29.59 -22.88 -53.08
N SER A 2 -28.81 -22.09 -52.34
CA SER A 2 -27.87 -21.06 -52.81
C SER A 2 -27.33 -20.38 -51.57
N GLU A 3 -26.23 -20.96 -51.13
CA GLU A 3 -25.25 -20.36 -50.24
C GLU A 3 -24.70 -19.07 -50.86
N ASN A 4 -24.34 -18.11 -49.98
CA ASN A 4 -23.09 -17.34 -49.95
C ASN A 4 -23.35 -16.09 -49.10
N GLU A 5 -22.85 -16.10 -47.87
CA GLU A 5 -21.57 -15.48 -47.47
C GLU A 5 -21.72 -13.96 -47.29
N GLU A 6 -21.92 -13.53 -46.05
CA GLU A 6 -21.11 -12.45 -45.50
C GLU A 6 -20.76 -12.81 -44.05
N LEU A 7 -19.52 -13.25 -43.89
CA LEU A 7 -18.74 -13.12 -42.66
C LEU A 7 -18.77 -11.66 -42.21
N THR A 8 -19.56 -11.33 -41.19
CA THR A 8 -19.22 -10.20 -40.33
C THR A 8 -18.40 -10.75 -39.18
N THR A 9 -17.11 -10.82 -39.50
CA THR A 9 -15.99 -10.78 -38.56
C THR A 9 -16.36 -10.01 -37.29
N SER A 10 -16.36 -10.75 -36.18
CA SER A 10 -15.74 -10.36 -34.92
C SER A 10 -15.87 -8.86 -34.60
N ALA A 11 -17.01 -8.47 -34.05
CA ALA A 11 -17.04 -7.36 -33.11
C ALA A 11 -16.16 -7.80 -31.93
N ARG A 12 -14.87 -7.48 -32.06
CA ARG A 12 -13.85 -7.60 -31.05
C ARG A 12 -14.41 -6.91 -29.81
N ASP A 13 -14.64 -7.71 -28.79
CA ASP A 13 -14.95 -7.26 -27.45
C ASP A 13 -13.77 -6.41 -26.97
N GLU A 14 -13.86 -5.09 -27.16
CA GLU A 14 -12.91 -4.11 -26.60
C GLU A 14 -13.23 -3.83 -25.12
N SER A 15 -14.11 -4.61 -24.48
CA SER A 15 -14.51 -4.40 -23.09
C SER A 15 -13.55 -5.05 -22.07
N THR A 16 -12.55 -5.82 -22.50
CA THR A 16 -11.67 -6.59 -21.60
C THR A 16 -10.38 -5.86 -21.20
N GLU A 17 -10.04 -4.73 -21.80
CA GLU A 17 -8.82 -3.98 -21.43
C GLU A 17 -9.04 -3.01 -20.25
N ASN A 18 -10.25 -2.48 -20.09
CA ASN A 18 -10.54 -1.46 -19.06
C ASN A 18 -10.64 -2.02 -17.63
N LEU A 19 -11.06 -3.29 -17.46
CA LEU A 19 -11.26 -3.90 -16.14
C LEU A 19 -9.95 -4.19 -15.38
N THR A 20 -8.84 -4.32 -16.12
CA THR A 20 -7.54 -4.69 -15.55
C THR A 20 -6.81 -3.46 -15.01
N GLU A 21 -6.88 -2.34 -15.74
CA GLU A 21 -6.31 -1.05 -15.33
C GLU A 21 -6.98 -0.53 -14.05
N ASP A 22 -8.32 -0.53 -14.01
CA ASP A 22 -9.10 -0.12 -12.83
C ASP A 22 -8.75 -0.94 -11.58
N SER A 23 -8.53 -2.26 -11.72
CA SER A 23 -8.19 -3.12 -10.58
C SER A 23 -6.79 -2.82 -10.02
N THR A 24 -5.81 -2.57 -10.89
CA THR A 24 -4.44 -2.22 -10.45
C THR A 24 -4.37 -0.84 -9.83
N GLN A 25 -5.21 0.08 -10.32
CA GLN A 25 -5.35 1.41 -9.76
C GLN A 25 -5.90 1.32 -8.32
N ILE A 26 -7.02 0.61 -8.13
CA ILE A 26 -7.63 0.37 -6.80
C ILE A 26 -6.61 -0.23 -5.83
N GLU A 27 -5.82 -1.22 -6.27
CA GLU A 27 -4.77 -1.84 -5.45
C GLU A 27 -3.67 -0.82 -5.04
N ALA A 28 -3.28 0.07 -5.96
CA ALA A 28 -2.32 1.12 -5.65
C ALA A 28 -2.86 2.13 -4.64
N GLU A 29 -4.13 2.53 -4.75
CA GLU A 29 -4.74 3.44 -3.77
C GLU A 29 -4.90 2.79 -2.39
N GLU A 30 -5.28 1.51 -2.33
CA GLU A 30 -5.33 0.76 -1.07
C GLU A 30 -3.95 0.70 -0.40
N LEU A 31 -2.89 0.43 -1.16
CA LEU A 31 -1.52 0.45 -0.63
C LEU A 31 -1.11 1.82 -0.11
N VAL A 32 -1.49 2.91 -0.80
CA VAL A 32 -1.21 4.28 -0.34
C VAL A 32 -1.91 4.56 0.99
N GLU A 33 -3.17 4.16 1.14
CA GLU A 33 -3.92 4.34 2.39
C GLU A 33 -3.28 3.55 3.54
N VAL A 34 -2.93 2.28 3.31
CA VAL A 34 -2.28 1.44 4.30
C VAL A 34 -0.92 2.01 4.71
N ILE A 35 -0.09 2.46 3.75
CA ILE A 35 1.19 3.12 4.05
C ILE A 35 0.96 4.33 4.96
N ALA A 36 -0.01 5.18 4.62
CA ALA A 36 -0.32 6.37 5.42
C ALA A 36 -0.80 6.00 6.84
N GLU A 37 -1.56 4.92 7.01
CA GLU A 37 -1.97 4.45 8.33
C GLU A 37 -0.78 3.98 9.16
N PHE A 38 0.15 3.20 8.58
CA PHE A 38 1.36 2.74 9.27
C PHE A 38 2.27 3.90 9.67
N GLU A 39 2.40 4.93 8.83
CA GLU A 39 3.17 6.15 9.16
C GLU A 39 2.56 6.91 10.34
N ARG A 40 1.23 7.10 10.33
CA ARG A 40 0.51 7.70 11.47
C ARG A 40 0.65 6.86 12.74
N TYR A 41 0.57 5.54 12.61
CA TYR A 41 0.73 4.65 13.75
C TYR A 41 2.13 4.74 14.35
N ARG A 42 3.17 4.78 13.52
CA ARG A 42 4.56 4.97 13.92
C ARG A 42 4.74 6.27 14.71
N GLU A 43 4.21 7.38 14.19
CA GLU A 43 4.28 8.68 14.86
C GLU A 43 3.55 8.64 16.22
N ARG A 44 2.33 8.10 16.25
CA ARG A 44 1.55 7.95 17.48
C ARG A 44 2.30 7.12 18.52
N LEU A 45 2.91 6.00 18.12
CA LEU A 45 3.68 5.14 19.01
C LEU A 45 4.84 5.89 19.67
N VAL A 46 5.58 6.69 18.90
CA VAL A 46 6.66 7.54 19.44
C VAL A 46 6.08 8.55 20.41
N ASN A 47 5.05 9.30 20.00
CA ASN A 47 4.46 10.37 20.80
C ASN A 47 3.88 9.86 22.13
N GLU A 48 3.11 8.77 22.10
CA GLU A 48 2.54 8.15 23.30
C GLU A 48 3.63 7.62 24.23
N THR A 49 4.68 6.99 23.67
CA THR A 49 5.82 6.50 24.44
C THR A 49 6.57 7.63 25.11
N MET A 50 6.81 8.75 24.41
CA MET A 50 7.47 9.92 24.99
C MET A 50 6.63 10.57 26.09
N ALA A 51 5.31 10.70 25.86
CA ALA A 51 4.39 11.23 26.87
C ALA A 51 4.36 10.35 28.13
N ALA A 52 4.32 9.03 27.96
CA ALA A 52 4.39 8.07 29.07
C ALA A 52 5.74 8.14 29.79
N ALA A 53 6.84 8.23 29.05
CA ALA A 53 8.20 8.35 29.61
C ALA A 53 8.35 9.62 30.44
N GLN A 54 7.85 10.75 29.94
CA GLN A 54 7.87 12.02 30.67
C GLN A 54 7.11 11.92 32.00
N LYS A 55 5.90 11.35 31.98
CA LYS A 55 5.11 11.11 33.20
C LYS A 55 5.83 10.18 34.19
N ALA A 56 6.53 9.18 33.68
CA ALA A 56 7.32 8.22 34.47
C ALA A 56 8.71 8.75 34.89
N LYS A 57 9.10 9.96 34.48
CA LYS A 57 10.47 10.50 34.63
C LYS A 57 11.54 9.57 34.06
N LEU A 58 11.19 8.78 33.04
CA LEU A 58 12.09 7.88 32.35
C LEU A 58 12.92 8.68 31.32
N PRO A 59 14.25 8.51 31.27
CA PRO A 59 15.07 9.12 30.23
C PRO A 59 14.60 8.72 28.83
N GLN A 60 14.59 9.69 27.90
CA GLN A 60 14.16 9.49 26.51
C GLN A 60 14.85 8.29 25.84
N LYS A 61 16.17 8.15 26.01
CA LYS A 61 16.94 7.04 25.44
C LYS A 61 16.44 5.68 25.91
N ALA A 62 16.08 5.55 27.19
CA ALA A 62 15.56 4.33 27.76
C ALA A 62 14.12 4.04 27.31
N ALA A 63 13.32 5.08 27.04
CA ALA A 63 11.99 4.93 26.47
C ALA A 63 12.03 4.49 25.00
N MET A 64 12.89 5.11 24.19
CA MET A 64 13.07 4.75 22.77
C MET A 64 13.59 3.33 22.60
N ALA A 65 14.59 2.91 23.39
CA ALA A 65 15.12 1.56 23.34
C ALA A 65 14.05 0.47 23.56
N LYS A 66 12.94 0.78 24.25
CA LYS A 66 11.83 -0.16 24.45
C LYS A 66 10.96 -0.34 23.21
N ILE A 67 10.80 0.70 22.39
CA ILE A 67 9.93 0.66 21.21
C ILE A 67 10.70 0.50 19.90
N GLU A 68 12.03 0.68 19.92
CA GLU A 68 12.89 0.52 18.76
C GLU A 68 12.69 -0.79 17.99
N PRO A 69 12.51 -1.97 18.64
CA PRO A 69 12.19 -3.20 17.92
C PRO A 69 10.87 -3.16 17.16
N GLU A 70 9.87 -2.44 17.67
CA GLU A 70 8.57 -2.32 17.03
C GLU A 70 8.61 -1.30 15.89
N LEU A 71 9.31 -0.18 16.09
CA LEU A 71 9.59 0.79 15.03
C LEU A 71 10.33 0.14 13.86
N ALA A 72 11.32 -0.71 14.14
CA ALA A 72 12.06 -1.43 13.10
C ALA A 72 11.16 -2.37 12.27
N LYS A 73 10.17 -3.02 12.89
CA LYS A 73 9.19 -3.85 12.16
C LYS A 73 8.27 -3.00 11.29
N ILE A 74 7.78 -1.88 11.84
CA ILE A 74 6.93 -0.94 11.08
C ILE A 74 7.71 -0.39 9.88
N ASP A 75 8.97 0.00 10.08
CA ASP A 75 9.83 0.54 9.02
C ASP A 75 10.09 -0.51 7.93
N ALA A 76 10.39 -1.76 8.30
CA ALA A 76 10.53 -2.86 7.33
C ALA A 76 9.22 -3.14 6.56
N GLY A 77 8.07 -3.06 7.25
CA GLY A 77 6.76 -3.22 6.62
C GLY A 77 6.46 -2.09 5.62
N LEU A 78 6.74 -0.85 6.00
CA LEU A 78 6.59 0.33 5.13
C LEU A 78 7.47 0.22 3.87
N ASP A 79 8.71 -0.23 4.01
CA ASP A 79 9.60 -0.41 2.86
C ASP A 79 9.09 -1.50 1.90
N SER A 80 8.54 -2.60 2.45
CA SER A 80 7.91 -3.65 1.64
C SER A 80 6.67 -3.14 0.89
N LEU A 81 5.80 -2.38 1.57
CA LEU A 81 4.59 -1.80 0.95
C LEU A 81 4.94 -0.79 -0.13
N ARG A 82 5.92 0.09 0.12
CA ARG A 82 6.41 1.05 -0.88
C ARG A 82 7.02 0.36 -2.10
N THR A 83 7.73 -0.76 -1.88
CA THR A 83 8.28 -1.57 -2.98
C THR A 83 7.17 -2.17 -3.83
N GLN A 84 6.09 -2.68 -3.20
CA GLN A 84 4.92 -3.20 -3.91
C GLN A 84 4.22 -2.09 -4.71
N LEU A 85 4.00 -0.93 -4.09
CA LEU A 85 3.40 0.22 -4.77
C LEU A 85 4.24 0.69 -5.96
N ALA A 86 5.57 0.76 -5.82
CA ALA A 86 6.48 1.09 -6.91
C ALA A 86 6.41 0.06 -8.05
N ALA A 87 6.28 -1.24 -7.73
CA ALA A 87 6.15 -2.28 -8.74
C ALA A 87 4.84 -2.15 -9.54
N ILE A 88 3.71 -1.89 -8.87
CA ILE A 88 2.41 -1.72 -9.52
C ILE A 88 2.41 -0.46 -10.40
N THR A 89 2.90 0.67 -9.87
CA THR A 89 2.91 1.95 -10.59
C THR A 89 3.92 2.02 -11.73
N THR A 90 4.98 1.20 -11.73
CA THR A 90 5.96 1.14 -12.85
C THR A 90 5.51 0.19 -13.96
N ASN A 91 4.67 -0.80 -13.64
CA ASN A 91 4.16 -1.78 -14.60
C ASN A 91 2.91 -1.31 -15.35
N ASN A 92 2.35 -0.15 -14.98
CA ASN A 92 1.24 0.54 -15.65
C ASN A 92 1.72 1.69 -16.54
#